data_AF-A0A6L3NJB7-F1
#
_entry.id   AF-A0A6L3NJB7-F1
#
_cell.length_a   1.000
_cell.length_b   1.000
_cell.length_c   1.000
_cell.angle_alpha   90.00
_cell.angle_beta   90.00
_cell.angle_gamma   90.00
#
_symmetry.space_group_name_H-M   'P 1'
#
loop_
_entity.id
_entity.type
_entity.pdbx_description
1 polymer ?
#
loop_
_entity_poly.entity_id
_entity_poly.type
_entity_poly.pdbx_seq_one_letter_code
_entity_poly.pdbx_strand_id
1 'polypeptide(L)'
;MKRYEQLADDLQAQIERGVYRPGERIPSVRQASRQQQLSVTTVLRAYLVLESRGLIESRPQSGYFVRARAAVPAAAELHVSAPAAEPSA
;
A
#
# COMPACT_ATOMS: atom_id res chain seq x y z
N MET A 1 21.41 2.62 3.05
CA MET A 1 20.05 2.07 2.89
C MET A 1 19.04 3.22 2.98
N LYS A 2 18.02 3.27 2.12
CA LYS A 2 17.05 4.38 2.14
C LYS A 2 15.93 4.06 3.13
N ARG A 3 15.55 5.04 3.97
CA ARG A 3 14.55 4.88 5.04
C ARG A 3 13.17 4.42 4.55
N TYR A 4 12.78 4.77 3.32
CA TYR A 4 11.50 4.33 2.76
C TYR A 4 11.52 2.86 2.31
N GLU A 5 12.68 2.32 1.93
CA GLU A 5 12.82 0.92 1.50
C GLU A 5 12.65 0.01 2.72
N GLN A 6 13.34 0.34 3.82
CA GLN A 6 13.18 -0.36 5.10
C GLN A 6 11.73 -0.34 5.58
N LEU A 7 11.07 0.83 5.52
CA LEU A 7 9.66 0.94 5.87
C LEU A 7 8.76 0.05 4.99
N ALA A 8 9.02 0.00 3.68
CA ALA A 8 8.26 -0.84 2.76
C ALA A 8 8.48 -2.33 3.04
N ASP A 9 9.71 -2.75 3.30
CA ASP A 9 10.04 -4.14 3.61
C ASP A 9 9.44 -4.56 4.97
N ASP A 10 9.46 -3.69 5.98
CA ASP A 10 8.81 -3.93 7.28
C ASP A 10 7.29 -4.05 7.15
N LEU A 11 6.66 -3.19 6.34
CA LEU A 11 5.21 -3.26 6.06
C LEU A 11 4.85 -4.52 5.28
N GLN A 12 5.66 -4.90 4.28
CA GLN A 12 5.48 -6.14 3.55
C GLN A 12 5.55 -7.33 4.51
N ALA A 13 6.57 -7.40 5.36
CA ALA A 13 6.72 -8.49 6.31
C ALA A 13 5.55 -8.54 7.30
N GLN A 14 4.97 -7.39 7.70
CA GLN A 14 3.75 -7.36 8.52
C GLN A 14 2.52 -7.91 7.80
N ILE A 15 2.35 -7.56 6.52
CA ILE A 15 1.28 -8.10 5.67
C ILE A 15 1.45 -9.62 5.51
N GLU A 16 2.67 -10.09 5.23
CA GLU A 16 2.99 -11.51 5.08
C GLU A 16 2.79 -12.30 6.39
N ARG A 17 3.09 -11.69 7.54
CA ARG A 17 2.79 -12.26 8.86
C ARG A 17 1.30 -12.26 9.21
N GLY A 18 0.45 -11.64 8.40
CA GLY A 18 -0.99 -11.54 8.64
C GLY A 18 -1.38 -10.50 9.69
N VAL A 19 -0.51 -9.54 9.99
CA VAL A 19 -0.84 -8.38 10.86
C VAL A 19 -1.94 -7.55 10.22
N TYR A 20 -1.82 -7.33 8.90
CA TYR A 20 -2.87 -6.73 8.09
C TYR A 20 -3.41 -7.77 7.13
N ARG A 21 -4.71 -8.02 7.20
CA ARG A 21 -5.36 -9.00 6.34
C ARG A 21 -5.63 -8.41 4.95
N PRO A 22 -5.60 -9.25 3.91
CA PRO A 22 -6.23 -8.93 2.63
C PRO A 22 -7.60 -8.26 2.78
N GLY A 23 -7.78 -7.09 2.15
CA GLY A 23 -9.00 -6.29 2.21
C GLY A 23 -9.11 -5.40 3.45
N GLU A 24 -8.16 -5.46 4.38
CA GLU A 24 -8.13 -4.60 5.55
C GLU A 24 -7.59 -3.21 5.19
N ARG A 25 -8.15 -2.19 5.84
CA ARG A 25 -7.74 -0.80 5.66
C ARG A 25 -6.44 -0.55 6.42
N ILE A 26 -5.43 -0.06 5.72
CA ILE A 26 -4.18 0.38 6.34
C ILE A 26 -4.22 1.87 6.71
N PRO A 27 -3.35 2.32 7.63
CA PRO A 27 -3.29 3.72 8.01
C PRO A 27 -3.02 4.61 6.80
N SER A 28 -3.61 5.79 6.77
CA SER A 28 -3.29 6.79 5.73
C SER A 28 -1.83 7.23 5.85
N VAL A 29 -1.23 7.71 4.75
CA VAL A 29 0.17 8.22 4.73
C VAL A 29 0.45 9.19 5.89
N ARG A 30 -0.50 10.08 6.21
CA ARG A 30 -0.39 11.02 7.34
C ARG A 30 -0.42 10.34 8.72
N GLN A 31 -1.22 9.29 8.89
CA GLN A 31 -1.25 8.51 10.15
C GLN A 31 0.02 7.69 10.32
N ALA A 32 0.45 6.97 9.27
CA ALA A 32 1.69 6.21 9.28
C ALA A 32 2.91 7.12 9.49
N SER A 33 2.92 8.33 8.91
CA SER A 33 3.93 9.36 9.17
C SER A 33 4.00 9.75 10.64
N ARG A 34 2.85 9.92 11.31
CA ARG A 34 2.79 10.23 12.75
C ARG A 34 3.22 9.06 13.62
N GLN A 35 2.80 7.84 13.28
CA GLN A 35 3.14 6.62 14.03
C GLN A 35 4.62 6.27 13.93
N GLN A 36 5.18 6.34 12.73
CA GLN A 36 6.59 6.01 12.46
C GLN A 36 7.52 7.21 12.68
N GLN A 37 6.98 8.40 12.97
CA GLN A 37 7.73 9.67 13.06
C GLN A 37 8.60 9.97 11.82
N LEU A 38 8.11 9.56 10.64
CA LEU A 38 8.78 9.76 9.36
C LEU A 38 8.10 10.85 8.55
N SER A 39 8.86 11.50 7.66
CA SER A 39 8.29 12.48 6.73
C SER A 39 7.22 11.82 5.85
N VAL A 40 6.13 12.55 5.60
CA VAL A 40 5.03 12.13 4.71
C VAL A 40 5.55 11.62 3.37
N THR A 41 6.56 12.29 2.80
CA THR A 41 7.20 11.91 1.54
C THR A 41 7.89 10.55 1.58
N THR A 42 8.48 10.19 2.73
CA THR A 42 9.14 8.89 2.95
C THR A 42 8.10 7.77 3.03
N VAL A 43 7.01 8.02 3.78
CA VAL A 43 5.90 7.07 3.89
C VAL A 43 5.18 6.89 2.56
N LEU A 44 4.97 7.99 1.82
CA LEU A 44 4.38 7.96 0.50
C LEU A 44 5.23 7.11 -0.45
N ARG A 45 6.56 7.29 -0.45
CA ARG A 45 7.47 6.44 -1.26
C ARG A 45 7.37 4.97 -0.87
N ALA A 46 7.29 4.65 0.43
CA ALA A 46 7.12 3.27 0.86
C ALA A 46 5.78 2.69 0.37
N TYR A 47 4.70 3.46 0.44
CA TYR A 47 3.39 3.04 -0.04
C TYR A 47 3.38 2.84 -1.55
N LEU A 48 4.00 3.73 -2.33
CA LEU A 48 4.16 3.55 -3.78
C LEU A 48 4.96 2.28 -4.13
N VAL A 49 5.97 1.94 -3.32
CA VAL A 49 6.72 0.68 -3.49
C VAL A 49 5.85 -0.54 -3.14
N LEU A 50 5.03 -0.47 -2.09
CA LEU A 50 4.09 -1.54 -1.73
C LEU A 50 2.99 -1.70 -2.79
N GLU A 51 2.50 -0.59 -3.34
CA GLU A 51 1.49 -0.56 -4.40
C GLU A 51 2.07 -1.13 -5.70
N SER A 52 3.31 -0.77 -6.06
CA SER A 52 3.98 -1.34 -7.24
C SER A 52 4.31 -2.83 -7.07
N ARG A 53 4.53 -3.29 -5.84
CA ARG A 53 4.63 -4.72 -5.49
C ARG A 53 3.27 -5.44 -5.46
N GLY A 54 2.16 -4.71 -5.60
CA GLY A 54 0.80 -5.26 -5.55
C GLY A 54 0.36 -5.73 -4.17
N LEU A 55 0.98 -5.20 -3.09
CA LEU A 55 0.65 -5.53 -1.70
C LEU A 55 -0.46 -4.65 -1.15
N ILE A 56 -0.60 -3.43 -1.66
CA ILE A 56 -1.64 -2.48 -1.26
C ILE A 56 -2.28 -1.87 -2.51
N GLU A 57 -3.49 -1.35 -2.34
CA GLU A 57 -4.20 -0.59 -3.37
C GLU A 57 -4.76 0.71 -2.77
N SER A 58 -4.68 1.78 -3.55
CA SER A 58 -5.33 3.04 -3.21
C SER A 58 -6.78 3.03 -3.74
N ARG A 59 -7.75 3.21 -2.83
CA ARG A 59 -9.17 3.32 -3.20
C ARG A 59 -9.61 4.78 -3.05
N PRO A 60 -10.09 5.44 -4.12
CA PRO A 60 -10.55 6.82 -4.05
C PRO A 60 -11.63 6.97 -2.96
N GLN A 61 -11.54 8.04 -2.19
CA GLN A 61 -12.39 8.38 -1.02
C GLN A 61 -12.36 7.39 0.17
N SER A 62 -11.81 6.18 0.01
CA SER A 62 -11.82 5.14 1.06
C SER A 62 -10.47 4.95 1.77
N GLY A 63 -9.37 5.36 1.13
CA GLY A 63 -8.01 5.27 1.71
C GLY A 63 -7.19 4.16 1.06
N TYR A 64 -6.28 3.55 1.81
CA TYR A 64 -5.43 2.48 1.33
C TYR A 64 -5.85 1.14 1.95
N PHE A 65 -5.86 0.09 1.14
CA PHE A 65 -6.27 -1.26 1.55
C PHE A 65 -5.18 -2.26 1.20
N VAL A 66 -5.01 -3.29 2.02
CA VAL A 66 -4.12 -4.41 1.69
C VAL A 66 -4.76 -5.21 0.57
N ARG A 67 -4.00 -5.42 -0.49
CA ARG A 67 -4.47 -6.21 -1.61
C ARG A 67 -4.39 -7.69 -1.25
N ALA A 68 -5.47 -8.42 -1.52
CA ALA A 68 -5.45 -9.87 -1.43
C ALA A 68 -4.51 -10.41 -2.48
N ARG A 69 -3.26 -10.70 -2.10
CA ARG A 69 -2.36 -11.49 -2.93
C ARG A 69 -3.02 -12.86 -3.09
N ALA A 70 -3.72 -13.07 -4.20
CA ALA A 70 -3.88 -14.42 -4.72
C ALA A 70 -2.46 -14.95 -4.86
N ALA A 71 -2.11 -16.00 -4.11
CA ALA A 71 -0.80 -16.59 -4.13
C ALA A 71 -0.48 -17.04 -5.57
N VAL A 72 0.17 -16.17 -6.34
CA VAL A 72 0.69 -16.50 -7.65
C VAL A 72 2.15 -16.05 -7.67
N PRO A 73 3.09 -16.97 -7.98
CA PRO A 73 4.50 -16.65 -8.00
C PRO A 73 4.80 -15.70 -9.17
N ALA A 74 5.83 -14.88 -8.96
CA ALA A 74 6.58 -14.06 -9.91
C ALA A 74 6.06 -13.96 -11.36
N ALA A 75 5.86 -12.71 -11.80
CA ALA A 75 5.64 -12.26 -13.18
C ALA A 75 4.19 -12.32 -13.72
N ALA A 76 3.41 -11.27 -13.43
CA ALA A 76 2.31 -10.80 -14.28
C ALA A 76 1.94 -9.38 -13.84
N GLU A 77 2.48 -8.37 -14.53
CA GLU A 77 1.71 -7.50 -15.41
C GLU A 77 0.74 -6.54 -14.69
N LEU A 78 1.25 -5.31 -14.50
CA LEU A 78 0.56 -4.06 -14.81
C LEU A 78 -0.97 -4.13 -14.78
N HIS A 79 -1.58 -4.02 -13.60
CA HIS A 79 -2.95 -3.52 -13.51
C HIS A 79 -2.95 -2.13 -12.91
N VAL A 80 -2.87 -1.17 -13.83
CA VAL A 80 -3.35 0.19 -13.65
C VAL A 80 -4.71 0.15 -12.96
N SER A 81 -4.84 0.86 -11.85
CA SER A 81 -6.14 1.17 -11.27
C SER A 81 -6.15 2.62 -10.81
N ALA A 82 -6.34 3.50 -11.79
CA ALA A 82 -7.20 4.66 -11.69
C ALA A 82 -7.61 5.05 -13.12
N PRO A 83 -8.83 5.59 -13.37
CA PRO A 83 -9.73 6.18 -12.40
C PRO A 83 -11.17 5.62 -12.45
N ALA A 84 -11.80 5.42 -11.29
CA ALA A 84 -13.26 5.38 -11.24
C ALA A 84 -13.73 6.84 -11.32
N ALA A 85 -14.02 7.27 -12.55
CA ALA A 85 -14.80 8.47 -12.81
C ALA A 85 -16.19 8.32 -12.17
N GLU A 86 -16.61 9.40 -11.54
CA GLU A 86 -17.93 9.61 -10.97
C GLU A 86 -19.04 9.36 -12.01
N PRO A 87 -20.13 8.63 -11.71
CA PRO A 87 -21.36 8.79 -12.44
C PRO A 87 -22.12 9.94 -11.78
N SER A 88 -21.89 11.16 -12.25
CA SER A 88 -22.81 12.26 -11.97
C SER A 88 -23.99 12.10 -12.92
N ALA A 89 -25.13 11.68 -12.38
CA ALA A 89 -26.44 11.68 -13.03
C ALA A 89 -27.18 12.98 -12.73
#